data_AF-A0A955PV07-F1
#
_entry.id   AF-A0A955PV07-F1
#
_cell.length_a   1.000
_cell.length_b   1.000
_cell.length_c   1.000
_cell.angle_alpha   90.00
_cell.angle_beta   90.00
_cell.angle_gamma   90.00
#
_symmetry.space_group_name_H-M   'P 1'
#
loop_
_entity.id
_entity.type
_entity.pdbx_description
1 polymer ?
#
loop_
_entity_poly.entity_id
_entity_poly.type
_entity_poly.pdbx_seq_one_letter_code
_entity_poly.pdbx_strand_id
1 'polypeptide(L)'
;LLHALAGCLTTTLVYHAAVRGIKIDALESELEGDLDIRGFLGLSNTVRSGFENIRVNFKVKTDADNIEKLKALSKLSPVFDMTSHGTNVQVNIERK
;
A
#
# COMPACT_ATOMS: atom_id res chain seq x y z
N LEU A 1 -1.63 -5.56 7.48
CA LEU A 1 -1.75 -4.40 6.57
C LEU A 1 -0.66 -4.38 5.50
N LEU A 2 0.62 -4.19 5.84
CA LEU A 2 1.69 -4.00 4.84
C LEU A 2 1.78 -5.11 3.78
N HIS A 3 1.64 -6.39 4.16
CA HIS A 3 1.60 -7.50 3.19
C HIS A 3 0.43 -7.38 2.19
N ALA A 4 -0.76 -6.97 2.66
CA ALA A 4 -1.91 -6.77 1.77
C ALA A 4 -1.69 -5.58 0.83
N LEU A 5 -1.08 -4.50 1.34
CA LEU A 5 -0.70 -3.34 0.53
C LEU A 5 0.34 -3.71 -0.54
N ALA A 6 1.39 -4.45 -0.15
CA ALA A 6 2.43 -4.94 -1.05
C ALA A 6 1.85 -5.81 -2.17
N GLY A 7 1.04 -6.81 -1.82
CA GLY A 7 0.41 -7.71 -2.78
C GLY A 7 -0.54 -6.97 -3.72
N CYS A 8 -1.36 -6.07 -3.18
CA CYS A 8 -2.31 -5.31 -3.99
C CYS A 8 -1.60 -4.34 -4.95
N LEU A 9 -0.65 -3.53 -4.47
CA LEU A 9 0.12 -2.62 -5.32
C LEU A 9 0.86 -3.37 -6.43
N THR A 10 1.52 -4.49 -6.08
CA THR A 10 2.23 -5.33 -7.04
C THR A 10 1.29 -5.88 -8.11
N THR A 11 0.15 -6.44 -7.69
CA THR A 11 -0.83 -7.03 -8.61
C THR A 11 -1.45 -5.97 -9.53
N THR A 12 -1.86 -4.83 -8.97
CA THR A 12 -2.37 -3.68 -9.74
C THR A 12 -1.34 -3.22 -10.77
N LEU A 13 -0.08 -3.04 -10.36
CA LEU A 13 0.98 -2.59 -11.26
C LEU A 13 1.17 -3.55 -12.44
N VAL A 14 1.33 -4.85 -12.17
CA VAL A 14 1.55 -5.88 -13.19
C VAL A 14 0.33 -6.02 -14.10
N TYR A 15 -0.88 -6.04 -13.54
CA TYR A 15 -2.11 -6.14 -14.32
C TYR A 15 -2.26 -4.96 -15.29
N HIS A 16 -2.11 -3.73 -14.78
CA HIS A 16 -2.26 -2.53 -15.60
C HIS A 16 -1.15 -2.37 -16.65
N ALA A 17 0.06 -2.83 -16.35
CA ALA A 17 1.15 -2.90 -17.30
C ALA A 17 0.83 -3.87 -18.44
N ALA A 18 0.39 -5.09 -18.12
CA ALA A 18 0.07 -6.13 -19.10
C ALA A 18 -1.00 -5.69 -20.10
N VAL A 19 -2.12 -5.13 -19.63
CA VAL A 19 -3.20 -4.67 -20.52
C VAL A 19 -2.84 -3.44 -21.36
N ARG A 20 -1.73 -2.76 -21.05
CA ARG A 20 -1.20 -1.60 -21.79
C ARG A 20 0.02 -1.94 -22.65
N GLY A 21 0.43 -3.21 -22.70
CA GLY A 21 1.61 -3.64 -23.44
C GLY A 21 2.93 -3.13 -22.84
N ILE A 22 2.95 -2.75 -21.55
CA ILE A 22 4.16 -2.34 -20.86
C ILE A 22 4.86 -3.59 -20.35
N LYS A 23 6.08 -3.83 -20.83
CA LYS A 23 6.88 -5.00 -20.45
C LYS A 23 7.53 -4.80 -19.08
N ILE A 24 7.39 -5.77 -18.18
CA ILE A 24 8.10 -5.84 -16.90
C ILE A 24 8.85 -7.18 -16.88
N ASP A 25 10.18 -7.14 -16.79
CA ASP A 25 11.04 -8.33 -16.75
C ASP A 25 11.27 -8.82 -15.32
N ALA A 26 11.27 -7.91 -14.34
CA ALA A 26 11.42 -8.23 -12.92
C ALA A 26 10.79 -7.12 -12.07
N LEU A 27 10.27 -7.48 -10.90
CA LEU A 27 9.64 -6.57 -9.95
C LEU A 27 9.91 -7.03 -8.52
N GLU A 28 10.47 -6.13 -7.71
CA GLU A 28 10.63 -6.29 -6.26
C GLU A 28 9.94 -5.14 -5.54
N SER A 29 9.36 -5.41 -4.38
CA SER A 29 8.68 -4.43 -3.54
C SER A 29 9.16 -4.51 -2.10
N GLU A 30 9.52 -3.37 -1.53
CA GLU A 30 9.93 -3.22 -0.15
C GLU A 30 9.03 -2.19 0.53
N LEU A 31 8.53 -2.53 1.73
CA LEU A 31 7.58 -1.71 2.45
C LEU A 31 8.01 -1.55 3.91
N GLU A 32 7.96 -0.32 4.38
CA GLU A 32 8.22 0.04 5.77
C GLU A 32 7.09 0.90 6.31
N GLY A 33 6.84 0.82 7.61
CA GLY A 33 5.88 1.69 8.28
C GLY A 33 6.31 2.08 9.68
N ASP A 34 6.04 3.32 10.05
CA ASP A 34 6.35 3.86 11.39
C ASP A 34 5.13 3.70 12.30
N LEU A 35 5.36 3.19 13.51
CA LEU A 35 4.32 3.00 14.52
C LEU A 35 4.82 3.52 15.86
N ASP A 36 4.07 4.43 16.47
CA ASP A 36 4.28 4.82 17.86
C ASP A 36 3.38 3.99 18.79
N ILE A 37 4.03 3.12 19.57
CA ILE A 37 3.34 2.19 20.47
C ILE A 37 2.57 2.91 21.59
N ARG A 38 2.87 4.18 21.89
CA ARG A 38 2.15 4.95 22.93
C ARG A 38 0.66 5.07 22.60
N GLY A 39 0.31 5.23 21.32
CA GLY A 39 -1.08 5.28 20.87
C GLY A 39 -1.77 3.91 20.98
N PHE A 40 -1.05 2.81 20.71
CA PHE A 40 -1.61 1.45 20.85
C PHE A 40 -1.80 1.04 22.32
N LEU A 41 -0.84 1.37 23.18
CA LEU A 41 -0.86 1.03 24.60
C LEU A 41 -1.73 1.99 25.45
N GLY A 42 -2.34 3.00 24.84
CA GLY A 42 -3.17 3.99 25.57
C GLY A 42 -2.37 4.93 26.47
N LEU A 43 -1.07 5.10 26.21
CA LEU A 43 -0.18 5.98 26.98
C LEU A 43 -0.23 7.45 26.53
N SER A 44 -0.87 7.73 25.39
CA SER A 44 -1.09 9.09 24.89
C SER A 44 -2.41 9.18 24.14
N ASN A 45 -3.18 10.25 24.41
CA ASN A 45 -4.43 10.57 23.72
C ASN A 45 -4.22 11.41 22.44
N THR A 46 -2.98 11.84 22.16
CA THR A 46 -2.65 12.65 20.98
C THR A 46 -1.96 11.85 19.88
N VAL A 47 -1.52 10.62 20.18
CA VAL A 47 -0.81 9.74 19.24
C VAL A 47 -1.79 8.76 18.63
N ARG A 48 -1.80 8.66 17.29
CA ARG A 48 -2.61 7.68 16.56
C ARG A 48 -2.10 6.26 16.82
N SER A 49 -2.99 5.30 17.07
CA SER A 49 -2.61 3.90 17.31
C SER A 49 -2.20 3.10 16.05
N GLY A 50 -2.34 3.68 14.86
CA GLY A 50 -2.01 3.04 13.58
C GLY A 50 -0.72 3.60 12.98
N PHE A 51 -0.29 3.08 11.82
CA PHE A 51 0.89 3.58 11.12
C PHE A 51 0.78 5.09 10.84
N GLU A 52 1.86 5.83 11.10
CA GLU A 52 1.94 7.27 10.84
C GLU A 52 2.37 7.54 9.40
N ASN A 53 3.37 6.78 8.94
CA ASN A 53 3.85 6.82 7.56
C ASN A 53 4.05 5.39 7.08
N ILE A 54 3.75 5.16 5.80
CA ILE A 54 4.11 3.94 5.09
C ILE A 54 4.89 4.36 3.84
N ARG A 55 6.06 3.75 3.65
CA ARG A 55 6.91 3.95 2.49
C ARG A 55 6.92 2.68 1.67
N VAL A 56 6.73 2.82 0.36
CA VAL A 56 6.77 1.71 -0.59
C VAL A 56 7.85 2.01 -1.62
N ASN A 57 8.80 1.09 -1.77
CA ASN A 57 9.85 1.15 -2.77
C ASN A 57 9.68 -0.01 -3.77
N PHE A 58 9.61 0.31 -5.05
CA PHE A 58 9.56 -0.67 -6.13
C PHE A 58 10.87 -0.63 -6.92
N LYS A 59 11.50 -1.80 -7.10
CA LYS A 59 12.58 -1.98 -8.08
C LYS A 59 12.00 -2.73 -9.26
N VAL A 60 11.99 -2.09 -10.43
CA VAL A 60 11.40 -2.64 -11.65
C VAL A 60 12.45 -2.71 -12.74
N LYS A 61 12.53 -3.85 -13.44
CA LYS A 61 13.27 -3.99 -14.69
C LYS A 61 12.32 -3.82 -15.87
N THR A 62 12.40 -2.66 -16.54
CA THR A 62 11.59 -2.25 -17.70
C THR A 62 12.33 -1.14 -18.47
N ASP A 63 11.79 -0.69 -19.60
CA ASP A 63 12.30 0.49 -20.32
C ASP A 63 12.10 1.77 -19.48
N ALA A 64 13.08 2.69 -19.54
CA ALA A 64 13.08 3.91 -18.73
C ALA A 64 11.82 4.78 -18.93
N ASP A 65 11.29 4.84 -20.15
CA ASP A 65 10.09 5.60 -20.50
C ASP A 65 8.80 5.07 -19.85
N ASN A 66 8.85 3.87 -19.26
CA ASN A 66 7.72 3.26 -18.57
C ASN A 66 7.64 3.62 -17.09
N ILE A 67 8.71 4.16 -16.48
CA ILE A 67 8.78 4.36 -15.02
C ILE A 67 7.66 5.26 -14.49
N GLU A 68 7.45 6.43 -15.10
CA GLU A 68 6.38 7.35 -14.66
C GLU A 68 4.98 6.79 -14.92
N LYS A 69 4.80 6.03 -16.02
CA LYS A 69 3.54 5.33 -16.30
C LYS A 69 3.25 4.30 -15.21
N LEU A 70 4.23 3.47 -14.88
CA LEU A 70 4.12 2.44 -13.83
C LEU A 70 3.80 3.07 -12.47
N LYS A 71 4.46 4.17 -12.11
CA LYS A 71 4.18 4.92 -10.88
C LYS A 71 2.75 5.46 -10.83
N ALA A 72 2.21 5.91 -11.96
CA ALA A 72 0.80 6.33 -12.02
C ALA A 72 -0.15 5.14 -11.86
N LEU A 73 0.17 4.00 -12.49
CA LEU A 73 -0.66 2.80 -12.44
C LEU A 73 -0.70 2.15 -11.05
N SER A 74 0.38 2.18 -10.28
CA SER A 74 0.40 1.61 -8.92
C SER A 74 -0.63 2.28 -8.00
N LYS A 75 -0.95 3.56 -8.22
CA LYS A 75 -1.94 4.32 -7.43
C LYS A 75 -3.38 3.87 -7.65
N LEU A 76 -3.65 3.02 -8.64
CA LEU A 76 -4.97 2.43 -8.88
C LEU A 76 -5.28 1.26 -7.92
N SER A 77 -4.38 0.97 -6.98
CA SER A 77 -4.54 -0.12 -6.03
C SER A 77 -5.67 0.18 -5.03
N PRO A 78 -6.67 -0.71 -4.89
CA PRO A 78 -7.71 -0.55 -3.87
C PRO A 78 -7.15 -0.46 -2.45
N VAL A 79 -6.15 -1.28 -2.09
CA VAL A 79 -5.58 -1.24 -0.74
C VAL A 79 -4.77 0.03 -0.52
N PHE A 80 -4.11 0.57 -1.55
CA PHE A 80 -3.49 1.89 -1.47
C PHE A 80 -4.52 2.96 -1.14
N ASP A 81 -5.62 3.01 -1.88
CA ASP A 81 -6.73 3.95 -1.65
C ASP A 81 -7.29 3.86 -0.22
N MET A 82 -7.63 2.64 0.23
CA MET A 82 -8.14 2.39 1.58
C MET A 82 -7.16 2.85 2.67
N THR A 83 -5.85 2.68 2.42
CA THR A 83 -4.80 3.04 3.37
C THR A 83 -4.54 4.55 3.40
N SER A 84 -4.66 5.26 2.27
CA SER A 84 -4.37 6.69 2.17
C SER A 84 -5.55 7.60 2.49
N HIS A 85 -6.79 7.14 2.32
CA HIS A 85 -7.99 7.97 2.49
C HIS A 85 -8.84 7.61 3.70
N GLY A 86 -8.54 6.49 4.38
CA GLY A 86 -9.29 6.02 5.53
C GLY A 86 -10.65 5.44 5.13
N THR A 87 -10.81 4.13 5.24
CA THR A 87 -12.10 3.47 4.99
C THR A 87 -12.96 3.44 6.26
N ASN A 88 -14.25 3.74 6.14
CA ASN A 88 -15.19 3.59 7.24
C ASN A 88 -15.38 2.10 7.58
N VAL A 89 -15.17 1.73 8.84
CA VAL A 89 -15.29 0.35 9.33
C VAL A 89 -16.25 0.33 10.51
N GLN A 90 -17.28 -0.51 10.42
CA GLN A 90 -18.26 -0.73 11.50
C GLN A 90 -17.96 -2.05 12.20
N VAL A 91 -18.01 -2.06 13.53
CA VAL A 91 -17.74 -3.23 14.36
C VAL A 91 -18.97 -3.52 15.21
N ASN A 92 -19.54 -4.71 15.09
CA ASN A 92 -20.65 -5.21 15.89
C ASN A 92 -20.14 -6.33 16.81
N ILE A 93 -20.58 -6.34 18.07
CA ILE A 93 -20.22 -7.37 19.05
C ILE A 93 -21.51 -7.86 19.69
N GLU A 94 -21.77 -9.17 19.57
CA GLU A 94 -22.94 -9.81 20.17
C GLU A 94 -22.51 -10.79 21.27
N ARG A 95 -23.33 -10.86 22.33
CA ARG A 95 -23.14 -11.83 23.40
C ARG A 95 -23.59 -13.20 22.90
N LYS A 96 -22.75 -14.22 23.09
CA LYS A 96 -23.07 -15.62 22.80
C LYS A 96 -24.09 -16.19 23.78
#